data_AF-A0A7C3B9U8-F1
#
_entry.id   AF-A0A7C3B9U8-F1
#
_cell.length_a   1.000
_cell.length_b   1.000
_cell.length_c   1.000
_cell.angle_alpha   90.00
_cell.angle_beta   90.00
_cell.angle_gamma   90.00
#
_symmetry.space_group_name_H-M   'P 1'
#
loop_
_entity.id
_entity.type
_entity.pdbx_description
1 polymer ?
#
loop_
_entity_poly.entity_id
_entity_poly.type
_entity_poly.pdbx_seq_one_letter_code
_entity_poly.pdbx_strand_id
1 'polypeptide(L)'
;MRFPKFLIVLSVGLVVALLVTSCGPAVAPTTEEEEFLLALPRLTLSFDASGTPSLAGLNLEELNPLLKQYAGVDLEASIAAMRIDPFWVSWMTNANIQHIEIQYGAGGVLVFVNGKLLPHLAWTEESFDNLGVAVETFMGQAPWTSMLKVFLPFVRRTGIGLVLMFPKQEGVAEIPVREPGAVPEVAATKAAPAIVARAEIAYDNDGVPSVLGTPIPEICAQMGADCRMVELPPALIAQMKALNIQHVELRARGDGVWIYVNGLELPHLAWNDALLADTAGLYAQLNPGSPFIELVNFLLPSLAQADVDLLVRFPVAEGAKVIPAEMHI
;
A
#
# COMPACT_ATOMS: atom_id res chain seq x y z
N MET A 1 -15.36 11.87 -9.05
CA MET A 1 -14.15 11.36 -8.39
C MET A 1 -14.53 10.12 -7.59
N ARG A 2 -13.92 8.96 -7.89
CA ARG A 2 -14.16 7.72 -7.16
C ARG A 2 -13.34 7.77 -5.87
N PHE A 3 -14.00 7.74 -4.71
CA PHE A 3 -13.34 7.49 -3.43
C PHE A 3 -12.50 6.21 -3.54
N PRO A 4 -11.31 6.14 -2.92
CA PRO A 4 -10.59 4.87 -2.82
C PRO A 4 -11.47 3.90 -2.03
N LYS A 5 -11.96 2.86 -2.71
CA LYS A 5 -12.97 1.91 -2.21
C LYS A 5 -12.63 1.35 -0.82
N PHE A 6 -11.34 1.19 -0.54
CA PHE A 6 -10.81 0.74 0.74
C PHE A 6 -11.19 1.65 1.94
N LEU A 7 -11.16 2.99 1.78
CA LEU A 7 -11.52 3.91 2.87
C LEU A 7 -13.02 3.91 3.17
N ILE A 8 -13.86 3.65 2.16
CA ILE A 8 -15.31 3.46 2.35
C ILE A 8 -15.56 2.15 3.11
N VAL A 9 -14.86 1.06 2.75
CA VAL A 9 -14.94 -0.22 3.48
C VAL A 9 -14.56 -0.04 4.94
N LEU A 10 -13.46 0.67 5.21
CA LEU A 10 -12.98 0.92 6.57
C LEU A 10 -13.94 1.79 7.38
N SER A 11 -14.41 2.91 6.81
CA SER A 11 -15.31 3.84 7.51
C SER A 11 -16.69 3.22 7.76
N VAL A 12 -17.24 2.48 6.81
CA VAL A 12 -18.53 1.79 6.97
C VAL A 12 -18.38 0.60 7.90
N GLY A 13 -17.31 -0.19 7.76
CA GLY A 13 -16.97 -1.27 8.68
C GLY A 13 -16.80 -0.75 10.12
N LEU A 14 -16.13 0.39 10.31
CA LEU A 14 -15.95 1.05 11.60
C LEU A 14 -17.28 1.55 12.18
N VAL A 15 -18.12 2.21 11.38
CA VAL A 15 -19.44 2.69 11.84
C VAL A 15 -20.35 1.53 12.20
N VAL A 16 -20.42 0.50 11.37
CA VAL A 16 -21.25 -0.69 11.66
C VAL A 16 -20.68 -1.46 12.86
N ALA A 17 -19.36 -1.59 12.97
CA ALA A 17 -18.75 -2.19 14.15
C ALA A 17 -19.02 -1.38 15.42
N LEU A 18 -18.86 -0.06 15.41
CA LEU A 18 -19.21 0.81 16.55
C LEU A 18 -20.69 0.69 16.93
N LEU A 19 -21.58 0.57 15.95
CA LEU A 19 -23.01 0.37 16.19
C LEU A 19 -23.29 -1.01 16.82
N VAL A 20 -22.61 -2.07 16.36
CA VAL A 20 -22.79 -3.45 16.84
C VAL A 20 -22.04 -3.72 18.15
N THR A 21 -20.90 -3.07 18.41
CA THR A 21 -20.06 -3.26 19.61
C THR A 21 -20.44 -2.33 20.75
N SER A 22 -21.45 -1.46 20.57
CA SER A 22 -22.00 -0.60 21.64
C SER A 22 -22.64 -1.37 22.81
N CYS A 23 -22.67 -2.71 22.77
CA CYS A 23 -23.20 -3.60 23.80
C CYS A 23 -22.20 -4.62 24.39
N GLY A 24 -20.88 -4.41 24.24
CA GLY A 24 -19.85 -5.25 24.88
C GLY A 24 -19.29 -4.65 26.18
N PRO A 25 -18.92 -5.45 27.20
CA PRO A 25 -18.29 -4.91 28.41
C PRO A 25 -16.93 -4.30 28.07
N ALA A 26 -16.77 -3.02 28.37
CA ALA A 26 -15.50 -2.32 28.28
C ALA A 26 -14.48 -2.95 29.24
N VAL A 27 -13.33 -3.37 28.74
CA VAL A 27 -12.19 -3.72 29.58
C VAL A 27 -11.61 -2.41 30.11
N ALA A 28 -11.75 -2.17 31.42
CA ALA A 28 -11.19 -0.99 32.06
C ALA A 28 -9.66 -1.12 32.17
N PRO A 29 -8.89 -0.06 31.86
CA PRO A 29 -7.44 -0.07 32.06
C PRO A 29 -7.12 -0.11 33.55
N THR A 30 -6.21 -1.01 33.92
CA THR A 30 -5.62 -1.04 35.26
C THR A 30 -4.18 -0.55 35.16
N THR A 31 -3.90 0.55 35.85
CA THR A 31 -2.61 1.22 36.11
C THR A 31 -2.37 2.56 35.39
N GLU A 32 -1.89 3.51 36.18
CA GLU A 32 -1.74 4.93 35.86
C GLU A 32 -0.53 5.13 34.92
N GLU A 33 -0.72 5.98 33.89
CA GLU A 33 0.17 6.27 32.73
C GLU A 33 0.00 5.44 31.45
N GLU A 34 -1.09 4.68 31.29
CA GLU A 34 -1.43 4.07 30.00
C GLU A 34 -2.11 5.08 29.06
N GLU A 35 -1.37 5.49 28.02
CA GLU A 35 -1.87 6.13 26.81
C GLU A 35 -3.14 5.39 26.34
N PHE A 36 -4.25 6.10 26.16
CA PHE A 36 -5.55 5.49 25.80
C PHE A 36 -5.43 4.66 24.51
N LEU A 37 -5.33 3.33 24.66
CA LEU A 37 -5.33 2.37 23.57
C LEU A 37 -6.78 1.95 23.29
N LEU A 38 -7.37 2.51 22.24
CA LEU A 38 -8.66 2.04 21.74
C LEU A 38 -8.45 0.74 20.96
N ALA A 39 -8.62 -0.41 21.63
CA ALA A 39 -8.57 -1.73 20.99
C ALA A 39 -9.85 -1.96 20.17
N LEU A 40 -9.84 -1.53 18.91
CA LEU A 40 -10.94 -1.78 17.99
C LEU A 40 -10.97 -3.27 17.58
N PRO A 41 -12.16 -3.89 17.49
CA PRO A 41 -12.27 -5.28 17.08
C PRO A 41 -11.88 -5.46 15.61
N ARG A 42 -11.29 -6.61 15.32
CA ARG A 42 -11.02 -7.05 13.95
C ARG A 42 -12.33 -7.21 13.19
N LEU A 43 -12.42 -6.56 12.03
CA LEU A 43 -13.58 -6.62 11.14
C LEU A 43 -13.45 -7.81 10.20
N THR A 44 -14.47 -8.65 10.14
CA THR A 44 -14.51 -9.79 9.21
C THR A 44 -15.61 -9.58 8.18
N LEU A 45 -15.22 -9.34 6.93
CA LEU A 45 -16.08 -9.26 5.78
C LEU A 45 -15.98 -10.57 5.00
N SER A 46 -17.11 -11.23 4.75
CA SER A 46 -17.15 -12.45 3.94
C SER A 46 -17.86 -12.20 2.63
N PHE A 47 -17.34 -12.77 1.54
CA PHE A 47 -17.93 -12.67 0.22
C PHE A 47 -18.52 -14.00 -0.19
N ASP A 48 -19.75 -13.99 -0.68
CA ASP A 48 -20.34 -15.16 -1.34
C ASP A 48 -19.85 -15.31 -2.78
N ALA A 49 -20.28 -16.37 -3.47
CA ALA A 49 -19.92 -16.64 -4.87
C ALA A 49 -20.35 -15.54 -5.85
N SER A 50 -21.32 -14.70 -5.48
CA SER A 50 -21.75 -13.53 -6.27
C SER A 50 -20.96 -12.26 -5.95
N GLY A 51 -20.02 -12.33 -5.01
CA GLY A 51 -19.24 -11.20 -4.52
C GLY A 51 -20.01 -10.23 -3.64
N THR A 52 -21.13 -10.69 -3.06
CA THR A 52 -21.93 -9.90 -2.14
C THR A 52 -21.29 -9.94 -0.73
N PRO A 53 -21.02 -8.79 -0.11
CA PRO A 53 -20.38 -8.73 1.20
C PRO A 53 -21.37 -9.02 2.34
N SER A 54 -20.90 -9.75 3.33
CA SER A 54 -21.54 -9.93 4.64
C SER A 54 -20.57 -9.53 5.74
N LEU A 55 -21.09 -8.95 6.82
CA LEU A 55 -20.32 -8.58 8.01
C LEU A 55 -20.76 -9.45 9.17
N ALA A 56 -19.81 -10.17 9.80
CA ALA A 56 -20.11 -11.11 10.89
C ALA A 56 -21.23 -12.12 10.54
N GLY A 57 -21.27 -12.58 9.28
CA GLY A 57 -22.27 -13.52 8.78
C GLY A 57 -23.61 -12.90 8.36
N LEU A 58 -23.81 -11.59 8.54
CA LEU A 58 -25.02 -10.89 8.15
C LEU A 58 -24.84 -10.24 6.78
N ASN A 59 -25.72 -10.56 5.83
CA ASN A 59 -25.69 -9.97 4.49
C ASN A 59 -25.97 -8.46 4.59
N LEU A 60 -25.08 -7.64 4.04
CA LEU A 60 -25.20 -6.19 4.14
C LEU A 60 -26.39 -5.64 3.34
N GLU A 61 -26.81 -6.31 2.26
CA GLU A 61 -27.99 -5.90 1.47
C GLU A 61 -29.29 -6.13 2.24
N GLU A 62 -29.33 -7.17 3.07
CA GLU A 62 -30.46 -7.46 3.95
C GLU A 62 -30.48 -6.52 5.16
N LEU A 63 -29.31 -6.08 5.63
CA LEU A 63 -29.19 -5.12 6.72
C LEU A 63 -29.50 -3.67 6.31
N ASN A 64 -29.26 -3.30 5.05
CA ASN A 64 -29.41 -1.92 4.59
C ASN A 64 -30.82 -1.32 4.88
N PRO A 65 -31.94 -2.01 4.55
CA PRO A 65 -33.28 -1.49 4.88
C PRO A 65 -33.47 -1.25 6.38
N LEU A 66 -32.93 -2.11 7.24
CA LEU A 66 -33.04 -2.00 8.69
C LEU A 66 -32.23 -0.81 9.23
N LEU A 67 -30.98 -0.65 8.79
CA LEU A 67 -30.15 0.48 9.20
C LEU A 67 -30.71 1.81 8.70
N LYS A 68 -31.26 1.83 7.49
CA LYS A 68 -31.93 3.01 6.92
C LYS A 68 -33.18 3.37 7.73
N GLN A 69 -33.98 2.38 8.12
CA GLN A 69 -35.20 2.60 8.88
C GLN A 69 -34.95 3.04 10.33
N TYR A 70 -34.00 2.40 11.02
CA TYR A 70 -33.83 2.56 12.47
C TYR A 70 -32.66 3.48 12.88
N ALA A 71 -31.60 3.54 12.08
CA ALA A 71 -30.42 4.38 12.34
C ALA A 71 -30.32 5.58 11.38
N GLY A 72 -31.18 5.66 10.35
CA GLY A 72 -31.08 6.68 9.31
C GLY A 72 -29.83 6.55 8.45
N VAL A 73 -29.13 5.41 8.51
CA VAL A 73 -27.89 5.15 7.79
C VAL A 73 -28.21 4.39 6.50
N ASP A 74 -27.94 5.00 5.36
CA ASP A 74 -28.04 4.36 4.05
C ASP A 74 -26.67 3.85 3.60
N LEU A 75 -26.56 2.53 3.44
CA LEU A 75 -25.35 1.84 3.02
C LEU A 75 -25.36 1.45 1.54
N GLU A 76 -26.39 1.80 0.76
CA GLU A 76 -26.54 1.34 -0.62
C GLU A 76 -25.28 1.61 -1.47
N ALA A 77 -24.79 2.86 -1.46
CA ALA A 77 -23.58 3.24 -2.17
C ALA A 77 -22.32 2.51 -1.64
N SER A 78 -22.27 2.27 -0.33
CA SER A 78 -21.15 1.59 0.34
C SER A 78 -21.10 0.11 -0.01
N ILE A 79 -22.26 -0.56 -0.01
CA ILE A 79 -22.38 -1.97 -0.39
C ILE A 79 -22.00 -2.15 -1.85
N ALA A 80 -22.51 -1.28 -2.73
CA ALA A 80 -22.13 -1.27 -4.14
C ALA A 80 -20.61 -1.06 -4.33
N ALA A 81 -19.97 -0.24 -3.49
CA ALA A 81 -18.52 -0.04 -3.52
C ALA A 81 -17.72 -1.24 -3.00
N MET A 82 -18.30 -2.04 -2.09
CA MET A 82 -17.69 -3.23 -1.48
C MET A 82 -17.88 -4.51 -2.31
N ARG A 83 -18.88 -4.56 -3.19
CA ARG A 83 -19.09 -5.72 -4.08
C ARG A 83 -17.82 -6.04 -4.87
N ILE A 84 -17.46 -7.32 -4.86
CA ILE A 84 -16.37 -7.86 -5.67
C ILE A 84 -17.00 -8.49 -6.91
N ASP A 85 -16.38 -8.30 -8.09
CA ASP A 85 -16.87 -8.96 -9.30
C ASP A 85 -16.80 -10.49 -9.11
N PRO A 86 -17.86 -11.26 -9.46
CA PRO A 86 -17.86 -12.71 -9.34
C PRO A 86 -16.64 -13.40 -9.97
N PHE A 87 -16.06 -12.81 -11.03
CA PHE A 87 -14.81 -13.27 -11.61
C PHE A 87 -13.68 -13.34 -10.58
N TRP A 88 -13.48 -12.27 -9.80
CA TRP A 88 -12.42 -12.22 -8.80
C TRP A 88 -12.68 -13.17 -7.63
N VAL A 89 -13.94 -13.34 -7.21
CA VAL A 89 -14.28 -14.33 -6.19
C VAL A 89 -13.98 -15.74 -6.67
N SER A 90 -14.39 -16.08 -7.90
CA SER A 90 -14.09 -17.38 -8.50
C SER A 90 -12.60 -17.59 -8.65
N TRP A 91 -11.85 -16.57 -9.09
CA TRP A 91 -10.40 -16.63 -9.20
C TRP A 91 -9.71 -16.90 -7.86
N MET A 92 -10.08 -16.17 -6.80
CA MET A 92 -9.58 -16.41 -5.45
C MET A 92 -9.94 -17.80 -4.94
N THR A 93 -11.19 -18.23 -5.14
CA THR A 93 -11.68 -19.55 -4.72
C THR A 93 -10.90 -20.67 -5.42
N ASN A 94 -10.72 -20.58 -6.74
CA ASN A 94 -10.00 -21.57 -7.55
C ASN A 94 -8.50 -21.60 -7.25
N ALA A 95 -7.93 -20.46 -6.87
CA ALA A 95 -6.57 -20.37 -6.38
C ALA A 95 -6.44 -20.81 -4.91
N ASN A 96 -7.52 -21.29 -4.26
CA ASN A 96 -7.55 -21.63 -2.84
C ASN A 96 -7.09 -20.48 -1.91
N ILE A 97 -7.44 -19.25 -2.26
CA ILE A 97 -7.33 -18.10 -1.37
C ILE A 97 -8.61 -18.04 -0.54
N GLN A 98 -8.51 -18.36 0.75
CA GLN A 98 -9.66 -18.42 1.66
C GLN A 98 -9.79 -17.12 2.46
N HIS A 99 -8.68 -16.45 2.77
CA HIS A 99 -8.73 -15.15 3.41
C HIS A 99 -7.55 -14.25 3.09
N ILE A 100 -7.81 -12.94 3.07
CA ILE A 100 -6.83 -11.87 3.04
C ILE A 100 -7.00 -11.06 4.33
N GLU A 101 -5.94 -10.94 5.11
CA GLU A 101 -5.94 -10.14 6.33
C GLU A 101 -5.12 -8.88 6.09
N ILE A 102 -5.66 -7.73 6.47
CA ILE A 102 -4.97 -6.46 6.40
C ILE A 102 -4.89 -5.89 7.81
N GLN A 103 -3.67 -5.67 8.28
CA GLN A 103 -3.41 -5.14 9.61
C GLN A 103 -2.73 -3.78 9.49
N TYR A 104 -3.30 -2.78 10.15
CA TYR A 104 -2.74 -1.44 10.25
C TYR A 104 -2.12 -1.28 11.63
N GLY A 105 -1.00 -0.57 11.76
CA GLY A 105 -0.44 -0.24 13.07
C GLY A 105 0.79 0.65 13.01
N ALA A 106 1.46 0.82 14.15
CA ALA A 106 2.61 1.69 14.30
C ALA A 106 3.75 1.41 13.29
N GLY A 107 3.93 0.15 12.89
CA GLY A 107 4.99 -0.25 11.97
C GLY A 107 4.61 -0.34 10.49
N GLY A 108 3.33 -0.20 10.10
CA GLY A 108 2.95 -0.36 8.70
C GLY A 108 1.51 -0.78 8.38
N VAL A 109 1.24 -1.00 7.08
CA VAL A 109 0.12 -1.77 6.54
C VAL A 109 0.63 -3.14 6.12
N LEU A 110 0.28 -4.16 6.90
CA LEU A 110 0.65 -5.54 6.64
C LEU A 110 -0.49 -6.26 5.94
N VAL A 111 -0.13 -7.08 4.95
CA VAL A 111 -1.08 -7.88 4.18
C VAL A 111 -0.70 -9.35 4.33
N PHE A 112 -1.64 -10.15 4.82
CA PHE A 112 -1.51 -11.59 4.90
C PHE A 112 -2.46 -12.25 3.91
N VAL A 113 -2.01 -13.31 3.26
CA VAL A 113 -2.86 -14.15 2.42
C VAL A 113 -2.76 -15.57 2.92
N ASN A 114 -3.89 -16.15 3.34
CA ASN A 114 -3.93 -17.47 3.98
C ASN A 114 -2.90 -17.59 5.13
N GLY A 115 -2.77 -16.53 5.93
CA GLY A 115 -1.86 -16.47 7.08
C GLY A 115 -0.39 -16.16 6.76
N LYS A 116 0.01 -16.11 5.48
CA LYS A 116 1.38 -15.75 5.05
C LYS A 116 1.51 -14.26 4.84
N LEU A 117 2.50 -13.64 5.49
CA LEU A 117 2.80 -12.21 5.32
C LEU A 117 3.42 -11.96 3.95
N LEU A 118 3.04 -10.86 3.31
CA LEU A 118 3.63 -10.37 2.07
C LEU A 118 4.52 -9.13 2.34
N PRO A 119 5.35 -8.71 1.36
CA PRO A 119 5.94 -7.38 1.35
C PRO A 119 4.87 -6.32 1.66
N HIS A 120 5.23 -5.39 2.52
CA HIS A 120 4.25 -4.55 3.20
C HIS A 120 4.71 -3.10 3.22
N LEU A 121 3.76 -2.18 3.38
CA LEU A 121 4.10 -0.77 3.51
C LEU A 121 4.54 -0.51 4.95
N ALA A 122 5.78 -0.11 5.15
CA ALA A 122 6.35 0.23 6.43
C ALA A 122 6.62 1.74 6.53
N TRP A 123 6.69 2.25 7.75
CA TRP A 123 7.01 3.65 8.01
C TRP A 123 7.61 3.85 9.40
N THR A 124 8.40 4.91 9.52
CA THR A 124 8.77 5.52 10.81
C THR A 124 7.76 6.62 11.15
N GLU A 125 7.87 7.21 12.33
CA GLU A 125 7.07 8.39 12.69
C GLU A 125 7.29 9.53 11.68
N GLU A 126 8.56 9.80 11.34
CA GLU A 126 8.97 10.84 10.42
C GLU A 126 8.46 10.58 8.99
N SER A 127 8.67 9.37 8.45
CA SER A 127 8.24 9.07 7.07
C SER A 127 6.72 9.11 6.92
N PHE A 128 5.99 8.77 7.98
CA PHE A 128 4.53 8.87 7.97
C PHE A 128 4.02 10.31 8.11
N ASP A 129 4.74 11.18 8.83
CA ASP A 129 4.42 12.63 8.84
C ASP A 129 4.69 13.24 7.46
N ASN A 130 5.78 12.83 6.80
CA ASN A 130 6.10 13.23 5.44
C ASN A 130 5.05 12.78 4.42
N LEU A 131 4.37 11.64 4.64
CA LEU A 131 3.25 11.21 3.79
C LEU A 131 2.14 12.27 3.74
N GLY A 132 1.83 12.92 4.87
CA GLY A 132 0.84 14.00 4.92
C GLY A 132 1.23 15.17 4.02
N VAL A 133 2.49 15.59 4.09
CA VAL A 133 3.06 16.65 3.23
C VAL A 133 3.01 16.26 1.76
N ALA A 134 3.38 15.02 1.43
CA ALA A 134 3.36 14.51 0.07
C ALA A 134 1.93 14.44 -0.49
N VAL A 135 0.96 13.93 0.28
CA VAL A 135 -0.45 13.88 -0.13
C VAL A 135 -0.99 15.28 -0.44
N GLU A 136 -0.71 16.26 0.42
CA GLU A 136 -1.11 17.65 0.16
C GLU A 136 -0.46 18.22 -1.10
N THR A 137 0.79 17.87 -1.33
CA THR A 137 1.56 18.31 -2.50
C THR A 137 0.97 17.70 -3.77
N PHE A 138 0.80 16.37 -3.85
CA PHE A 138 0.34 15.71 -5.07
C PHE A 138 -1.16 15.84 -5.35
N MET A 139 -1.99 15.90 -4.31
CA MET A 139 -3.45 15.81 -4.46
C MET A 139 -4.18 17.10 -4.07
N GLY A 140 -3.45 18.12 -3.61
CA GLY A 140 -4.00 19.41 -3.19
C GLY A 140 -4.84 19.32 -1.92
N GLN A 141 -5.49 20.45 -1.58
CA GLN A 141 -6.44 20.56 -0.45
C GLN A 141 -7.81 19.97 -0.84
N ALA A 142 -7.86 18.69 -1.17
CA ALA A 142 -9.12 18.02 -1.41
C ALA A 142 -9.83 17.73 -0.06
N PRO A 143 -11.18 17.72 0.00
CA PRO A 143 -11.91 17.57 1.27
C PRO A 143 -11.54 16.33 2.11
N TRP A 144 -10.99 15.29 1.48
CA TRP A 144 -10.56 14.05 2.13
C TRP A 144 -9.14 14.13 2.74
N THR A 145 -8.30 15.10 2.36
CA THR A 145 -6.97 15.28 2.98
C THR A 145 -7.10 15.76 4.43
N SER A 146 -8.10 16.61 4.70
CA SER A 146 -8.51 16.97 6.07
C SER A 146 -8.98 15.75 6.87
N MET A 147 -9.67 14.82 6.22
CA MET A 147 -10.12 13.57 6.85
C MET A 147 -8.91 12.66 7.17
N LEU A 148 -7.96 12.50 6.24
CA LEU A 148 -6.71 11.77 6.50
C LEU A 148 -5.98 12.32 7.72
N LYS A 149 -5.83 13.64 7.86
CA LYS A 149 -5.20 14.25 9.04
C LYS A 149 -5.88 13.86 10.35
N VAL A 150 -7.22 13.71 10.34
CA VAL A 150 -7.99 13.28 11.51
C VAL A 150 -7.81 11.79 11.77
N PHE A 151 -7.74 10.95 10.73
CA PHE A 151 -7.61 9.49 10.87
C PHE A 151 -6.17 9.01 11.09
N LEU A 152 -5.16 9.77 10.64
CA LEU A 152 -3.74 9.41 10.74
C LEU A 152 -3.32 9.01 12.17
N PRO A 153 -3.66 9.79 13.22
CA PRO A 153 -3.34 9.42 14.61
C PRO A 153 -4.01 8.12 15.06
N PHE A 154 -5.20 7.80 14.54
CA PHE A 154 -5.88 6.55 14.85
C PHE A 154 -5.23 5.37 14.15
N VAL A 155 -4.79 5.50 12.90
CA VAL A 155 -4.07 4.44 12.18
C VAL A 155 -2.78 4.05 12.91
N ARG A 156 -2.08 5.02 13.53
CA ARG A 156 -0.89 4.76 14.34
C ARG A 156 -1.20 4.00 15.65
N ARG A 157 -2.33 4.30 16.29
CA ARG A 157 -2.67 3.82 17.64
C ARG A 157 -3.60 2.62 17.68
N THR A 158 -4.38 2.39 16.63
CA THR A 158 -5.40 1.35 16.57
C THR A 158 -4.96 0.27 15.60
N GLY A 159 -4.66 -0.91 16.16
CA GLY A 159 -4.34 -2.12 15.41
C GLY A 159 -5.56 -2.69 14.69
N ILE A 160 -6.25 -1.91 13.86
CA ILE A 160 -7.45 -2.35 13.17
C ILE A 160 -7.05 -3.46 12.20
N GLY A 161 -7.63 -4.64 12.40
CA GLY A 161 -7.54 -5.75 11.45
C GLY A 161 -8.78 -5.79 10.57
N LEU A 162 -8.61 -5.95 9.27
CA LEU A 162 -9.65 -6.31 8.32
C LEU A 162 -9.37 -7.71 7.79
N VAL A 163 -10.34 -8.61 7.85
CA VAL A 163 -10.27 -9.94 7.25
C VAL A 163 -11.30 -10.02 6.15
N LEU A 164 -10.84 -10.28 4.93
CA LEU A 164 -11.66 -10.57 3.78
C LEU A 164 -11.71 -12.09 3.61
N MET A 165 -12.87 -12.70 3.79
CA MET A 165 -13.08 -14.14 3.64
C MET A 165 -13.68 -14.43 2.27
N PHE A 166 -13.15 -15.44 1.59
CA PHE A 166 -13.61 -15.92 0.29
C PHE A 166 -14.17 -17.34 0.40
N PRO A 167 -15.04 -17.75 -0.54
CA PRO A 167 -15.52 -19.12 -0.58
C PRO A 167 -14.35 -20.10 -0.70
N LYS A 168 -14.49 -21.23 -0.01
CA LYS A 168 -13.52 -22.32 -0.07
C LYS A 168 -13.82 -23.23 -1.27
N GLN A 169 -12.78 -23.75 -1.90
CA GLN A 169 -12.93 -24.80 -2.88
C GLN A 169 -13.46 -26.10 -2.22
N GLU A 170 -14.31 -26.83 -2.94
CA GLU A 170 -14.84 -28.11 -2.47
C GLU A 170 -13.71 -29.12 -2.19
N GLY A 171 -13.81 -29.84 -1.07
CA GLY A 171 -12.84 -30.85 -0.66
C GLY A 171 -11.53 -30.30 -0.07
N VAL A 172 -11.33 -28.98 -0.05
CA VAL A 172 -10.15 -28.37 0.57
C VAL A 172 -10.37 -28.12 2.07
N ALA A 173 -9.35 -28.32 2.89
CA ALA A 173 -9.41 -28.01 4.32
C ALA A 173 -9.49 -26.50 4.56
N GLU A 174 -10.16 -26.09 5.64
CA GLU A 174 -10.21 -24.69 6.04
C GLU A 174 -8.83 -24.22 6.52
N ILE A 175 -8.38 -23.06 6.04
CA ILE A 175 -7.16 -22.41 6.50
C ILE A 175 -7.57 -21.46 7.64
N PRO A 176 -7.04 -21.66 8.87
CA PRO A 176 -7.42 -20.83 10.00
C PRO A 176 -6.91 -19.40 9.82
N VAL A 177 -7.79 -18.44 10.09
CA VAL A 177 -7.42 -17.03 10.24
C VAL A 177 -6.46 -16.90 11.42
N ARG A 178 -5.42 -16.07 11.28
CA ARG A 178 -4.48 -15.83 12.39
C ARG A 178 -5.20 -15.28 13.62
N GLU A 179 -4.65 -15.48 14.80
CA GLU A 179 -5.13 -14.76 15.99
C GLU A 179 -4.78 -13.26 15.88
N PRO A 180 -5.68 -12.35 16.32
CA PRO A 180 -5.33 -10.94 16.48
C PRO A 180 -4.11 -10.83 17.40
N GLY A 181 -3.06 -10.18 16.94
CA GLY A 181 -1.80 -10.13 17.68
C GLY A 181 -0.89 -9.01 17.24
N ALA A 182 0.24 -8.88 17.93
CA ALA A 182 1.25 -7.89 17.61
C ALA A 182 1.68 -7.99 16.13
N VAL A 183 1.92 -6.82 15.55
CA VAL A 183 2.48 -6.70 14.22
C VAL A 183 3.84 -7.41 14.21
N PRO A 184 4.04 -8.45 13.38
CA PRO A 184 5.34 -9.11 13.29
C PRO A 184 6.38 -8.09 12.81
N GLU A 185 7.48 -7.99 13.54
CA GLU A 185 8.63 -7.20 13.12
C GLU A 185 9.33 -7.93 11.97
N VAL A 186 9.43 -7.28 10.81
CA VAL A 186 10.11 -7.83 9.66
C VAL A 186 11.57 -7.41 9.73
N ALA A 187 12.40 -8.29 10.27
CA ALA A 187 13.84 -8.07 10.26
C ALA A 187 14.37 -8.15 8.82
N ALA A 188 15.18 -7.15 8.46
CA ALA A 188 15.96 -7.12 7.23
C ALA A 188 16.92 -8.33 7.14
N THR A 189 16.96 -9.01 5.99
CA THR A 189 18.07 -9.93 5.72
C THR A 189 19.32 -9.11 5.44
N LYS A 190 20.38 -9.31 6.24
CA LYS A 190 21.71 -8.74 5.96
C LYS A 190 22.48 -9.64 4.99
N ALA A 191 22.17 -9.54 3.71
CA ALA A 191 23.00 -10.10 2.64
C ALA A 191 23.92 -8.99 2.07
N ALA A 192 25.12 -9.37 1.63
CA ALA A 192 25.95 -8.43 0.87
C ALA A 192 25.30 -8.17 -0.49
N PRO A 193 25.24 -6.91 -0.98
CA PRO A 193 24.62 -6.61 -2.25
C PRO A 193 25.44 -7.22 -3.38
N ALA A 194 24.75 -7.87 -4.32
CA ALA A 194 25.35 -8.40 -5.54
C ALA A 194 25.15 -7.46 -6.74
N ILE A 195 24.14 -6.57 -6.66
CA ILE A 195 23.80 -5.60 -7.69
C ILE A 195 23.96 -4.22 -7.08
N VAL A 196 24.98 -3.47 -7.51
CA VAL A 196 25.20 -2.10 -7.07
C VAL A 196 25.04 -1.17 -8.27
N ALA A 197 24.10 -0.23 -8.18
CA ALA A 197 23.88 0.77 -9.23
C ALA A 197 23.58 2.13 -8.62
N ARG A 198 24.26 3.18 -9.10
CA ARG A 198 23.99 4.56 -8.69
C ARG A 198 23.87 5.42 -9.93
N ALA A 199 22.76 6.11 -10.07
CA ALA A 199 22.50 6.97 -11.22
C ALA A 199 21.84 8.27 -10.77
N GLU A 200 22.26 9.36 -11.42
CA GLU A 200 21.57 10.64 -11.36
C GLU A 200 21.05 10.99 -12.75
N ILE A 201 19.75 11.23 -12.86
CA ILE A 201 19.06 11.61 -14.08
C ILE A 201 18.48 13.02 -13.88
N ALA A 202 18.81 13.95 -14.76
CA ALA A 202 18.23 15.28 -14.76
C ALA A 202 17.32 15.47 -15.98
N TYR A 203 16.07 15.84 -15.74
CA TYR A 203 15.12 16.23 -16.77
C TYR A 203 15.17 17.73 -17.04
N ASP A 204 15.08 18.11 -18.31
CA ASP A 204 14.91 19.51 -18.72
C ASP A 204 13.43 19.95 -18.75
N ASN A 205 13.17 21.17 -19.25
CA ASN A 205 11.82 21.72 -19.32
C ASN A 205 10.91 21.01 -20.35
N ASP A 206 11.50 20.32 -21.32
CA ASP A 206 10.79 19.59 -22.36
C ASP A 206 10.60 18.11 -21.97
N GLY A 207 11.14 17.69 -20.82
CA GLY A 207 11.02 16.32 -20.31
C GLY A 207 12.05 15.36 -20.90
N VAL A 208 13.13 15.89 -21.47
CA VAL A 208 14.24 15.11 -21.97
C VAL A 208 15.21 14.79 -20.83
N PRO A 209 15.51 13.50 -20.56
CA PRO A 209 16.43 13.12 -19.51
C PRO A 209 17.89 13.24 -19.97
N SER A 210 18.76 13.57 -19.03
CA SER A 210 20.21 13.62 -19.19
C SER A 210 20.92 12.94 -18.03
N VAL A 211 22.09 12.36 -18.31
CA VAL A 211 22.99 11.79 -17.31
C VAL A 211 24.34 12.49 -17.47
N LEU A 212 24.88 13.03 -16.37
CA LEU A 212 26.11 13.83 -16.38
C LEU A 212 26.09 14.95 -17.44
N GLY A 213 24.92 15.57 -17.65
CA GLY A 213 24.70 16.64 -18.64
C GLY A 213 24.60 16.18 -20.10
N THR A 214 24.67 14.87 -20.38
CA THR A 214 24.51 14.33 -21.73
C THR A 214 23.07 13.81 -21.91
N PRO A 215 22.32 14.25 -22.92
CA PRO A 215 20.97 13.76 -23.18
C PRO A 215 20.95 12.24 -23.45
N ILE A 216 20.08 11.50 -22.76
CA ILE A 216 19.94 10.06 -22.95
C ILE A 216 19.54 9.69 -24.39
N PRO A 217 18.64 10.43 -25.08
CA PRO A 217 18.33 10.12 -26.48
C PRO A 217 19.56 10.16 -27.41
N GLU A 218 20.53 11.04 -27.14
CA GLU A 218 21.77 11.10 -27.91
C GLU A 218 22.68 9.89 -27.63
N ILE A 219 22.82 9.49 -26.36
CA ILE A 219 23.56 8.29 -25.96
C ILE A 219 22.95 7.05 -26.63
N CYS A 220 21.63 6.92 -26.59
CA CYS A 220 20.94 5.78 -27.17
C CYS A 220 21.05 5.75 -28.69
N ALA A 221 20.95 6.90 -29.36
CA ALA A 221 21.15 6.99 -30.81
C ALA A 221 22.55 6.50 -31.22
N GLN A 222 23.59 6.79 -30.44
CA GLN A 222 24.95 6.26 -30.68
C GLN A 222 25.05 4.74 -30.51
N MET A 223 24.21 4.16 -29.64
CA MET A 223 24.11 2.71 -29.42
C MET A 223 23.15 2.01 -30.39
N GLY A 224 22.51 2.74 -31.31
CA GLY A 224 21.49 2.20 -32.21
C GLY A 224 20.17 1.84 -31.51
N ALA A 225 19.89 2.42 -30.35
CA ALA A 225 18.67 2.23 -29.56
C ALA A 225 17.80 3.48 -29.55
N ASP A 226 16.50 3.30 -29.38
CA ASP A 226 15.55 4.39 -29.11
C ASP A 226 15.15 4.37 -27.62
N CYS A 227 15.46 5.45 -26.92
CA CYS A 227 15.18 5.61 -25.49
C CYS A 227 14.11 6.67 -25.22
N ARG A 228 13.30 7.06 -26.21
CA ARG A 228 12.19 8.01 -26.00
C ARG A 228 11.19 7.57 -24.93
N MET A 229 11.16 6.27 -24.61
CA MET A 229 10.32 5.72 -23.53
C MET A 229 10.67 6.24 -22.13
N VAL A 230 11.87 6.82 -21.94
CA VAL A 230 12.26 7.44 -20.66
C VAL A 230 12.01 8.95 -20.65
N GLU A 231 11.51 9.55 -21.73
CA GLU A 231 11.08 10.96 -21.71
C GLU A 231 9.81 11.13 -20.89
N LEU A 232 9.74 12.23 -20.14
CA LEU A 232 8.55 12.58 -19.37
C LEU A 232 7.68 13.55 -20.17
N PRO A 233 6.34 13.44 -20.10
CA PRO A 233 5.46 14.41 -20.74
C PRO A 233 5.72 15.82 -20.19
N PRO A 234 5.75 16.88 -21.04
CA PRO A 234 5.93 18.26 -20.57
C PRO A 234 4.89 18.69 -19.51
N ALA A 235 3.68 18.15 -19.58
CA ALA A 235 2.64 18.37 -18.57
C ALA A 235 3.04 17.86 -17.18
N LEU A 236 3.76 16.73 -17.11
CA LEU A 236 4.29 16.20 -15.85
C LEU A 236 5.44 17.08 -15.33
N ILE A 237 6.34 17.54 -16.19
CA ILE A 237 7.41 18.48 -15.80
C ILE A 237 6.81 19.78 -15.24
N ALA A 238 5.82 20.34 -15.93
CA ALA A 238 5.10 21.52 -15.46
C ALA A 238 4.42 21.27 -14.11
N GLN A 239 3.84 20.07 -13.90
CA GLN A 239 3.26 19.69 -12.61
C GLN A 239 4.33 19.60 -11.52
N MET A 240 5.46 18.94 -11.75
CA MET A 240 6.55 18.85 -10.76
C MET A 240 7.05 20.25 -10.36
N LYS A 241 7.23 21.15 -11.34
CA LYS A 241 7.56 22.56 -11.10
C LYS A 241 6.50 23.28 -10.26
N ALA A 242 5.23 23.14 -10.61
CA ALA A 242 4.12 23.77 -9.89
C ALA A 242 4.01 23.29 -8.43
N LEU A 243 4.38 22.04 -8.19
CA LEU A 243 4.44 21.43 -6.86
C LEU A 243 5.77 21.68 -6.12
N ASN A 244 6.69 22.42 -6.74
CA ASN A 244 8.06 22.63 -6.26
C ASN A 244 8.79 21.31 -5.92
N ILE A 245 8.51 20.25 -6.69
CA ILE A 245 9.25 18.99 -6.63
C ILE A 245 10.49 19.16 -7.52
N GLN A 246 11.65 19.25 -6.87
CA GLN A 246 12.94 19.47 -7.52
C GLN A 246 13.72 18.17 -7.67
N HIS A 247 13.50 17.20 -6.79
CA HIS A 247 14.08 15.87 -6.94
C HIS A 247 13.24 14.77 -6.29
N VAL A 248 13.34 13.58 -6.87
CA VAL A 248 12.81 12.33 -6.34
C VAL A 248 13.95 11.33 -6.29
N GLU A 249 14.10 10.63 -5.17
CA GLU A 249 15.07 9.55 -5.03
C GLU A 249 14.32 8.23 -4.88
N LEU A 250 14.75 7.21 -5.61
CA LEU A 250 14.35 5.83 -5.40
C LEU A 250 15.57 5.06 -4.91
N ARG A 251 15.41 4.42 -3.76
CA ARG A 251 16.45 3.62 -3.12
C ARG A 251 15.94 2.21 -2.95
N ALA A 252 16.62 1.23 -3.51
CA ALA A 252 16.35 -0.19 -3.26
C ALA A 252 17.52 -0.81 -2.49
N ARG A 253 17.21 -1.50 -1.41
CA ARG A 253 18.14 -2.31 -0.61
C ARG A 253 17.59 -3.73 -0.48
N GLY A 254 18.36 -4.62 0.14
CA GLY A 254 17.95 -6.01 0.35
C GLY A 254 16.67 -6.19 1.17
N ASP A 255 16.25 -5.16 1.89
CA ASP A 255 15.12 -5.14 2.80
C ASP A 255 13.98 -4.19 2.39
N GLY A 256 14.11 -3.46 1.29
CA GLY A 256 13.02 -2.57 0.86
C GLY A 256 13.26 -1.67 -0.35
N VAL A 257 12.21 -0.94 -0.71
CA VAL A 257 12.26 0.24 -1.61
C VAL A 257 11.77 1.46 -0.85
N TRP A 258 12.63 2.48 -0.75
CA TRP A 258 12.32 3.80 -0.25
C TRP A 258 12.15 4.79 -1.40
N ILE A 259 11.27 5.76 -1.18
CA ILE A 259 11.07 6.89 -2.06
C ILE A 259 11.28 8.15 -1.23
N TYR A 260 12.09 9.08 -1.74
CA TYR A 260 12.25 10.40 -1.16
C TYR A 260 11.73 11.44 -2.14
N VAL A 261 11.06 12.46 -1.63
CA VAL A 261 10.63 13.63 -2.41
C VAL A 261 11.22 14.87 -1.76
N ASN A 262 12.07 15.59 -2.50
CA ASN A 262 12.80 16.75 -1.97
C ASN A 262 13.58 16.43 -0.67
N GLY A 263 14.10 15.20 -0.55
CA GLY A 263 14.83 14.72 0.63
C GLY A 263 13.96 14.21 1.78
N LEU A 264 12.62 14.29 1.66
CA LEU A 264 11.71 13.74 2.66
C LEU A 264 11.42 12.27 2.36
N GLU A 265 11.79 11.38 3.30
CA GLU A 265 11.46 9.96 3.22
C GLU A 265 9.95 9.74 3.28
N LEU A 266 9.41 8.96 2.34
CA LEU A 266 8.02 8.49 2.36
C LEU A 266 7.94 7.07 2.93
N PRO A 267 6.74 6.59 3.31
CA PRO A 267 6.54 5.18 3.64
C PRO A 267 7.11 4.27 2.54
N HIS A 268 7.79 3.21 2.96
CA HIS A 268 8.59 2.36 2.09
C HIS A 268 7.99 0.96 1.99
N LEU A 269 8.28 0.26 0.90
CA LEU A 269 7.93 -1.15 0.78
C LEU A 269 9.02 -1.96 1.48
N ALA A 270 8.67 -2.74 2.49
CA ALA A 270 9.59 -3.56 3.26
C ALA A 270 9.41 -5.06 2.95
N TRP A 271 10.52 -5.80 2.90
CA TRP A 271 10.53 -7.25 2.71
C TRP A 271 11.75 -7.92 3.35
N ASN A 272 11.73 -9.26 3.36
CA ASN A 272 12.91 -10.10 3.54
C ASN A 272 12.78 -11.33 2.63
N ASP A 273 13.75 -12.26 2.69
CA ASP A 273 13.75 -13.43 1.81
C ASP A 273 12.50 -14.30 1.93
N ALA A 274 11.99 -14.48 3.16
CA ALA A 274 10.80 -15.28 3.40
C ALA A 274 9.56 -14.64 2.76
N LEU A 275 9.41 -13.32 2.89
CA LEU A 275 8.30 -12.58 2.29
C LEU A 275 8.36 -12.58 0.76
N LEU A 276 9.56 -12.45 0.19
CA LEU A 276 9.76 -12.54 -1.26
C LEU A 276 9.44 -13.95 -1.77
N ALA A 277 9.84 -15.00 -1.04
CA ALA A 277 9.51 -16.38 -1.37
C ALA A 277 8.00 -16.66 -1.26
N ASP A 278 7.34 -16.17 -0.22
CA ASP A 278 5.88 -16.29 -0.07
C ASP A 278 5.13 -15.53 -1.18
N THR A 279 5.66 -14.38 -1.63
CA THR A 279 5.12 -13.63 -2.76
C THR A 279 5.25 -14.39 -4.07
N ALA A 280 6.41 -15.00 -4.32
CA ALA A 280 6.63 -15.84 -5.50
C ALA A 280 5.67 -17.04 -5.51
N GLY A 281 5.51 -17.69 -4.36
CA GLY A 281 4.56 -18.78 -4.16
C GLY A 281 3.11 -18.36 -4.40
N LEU A 282 2.71 -17.21 -3.86
CA LEU A 282 1.37 -16.66 -4.07
C LEU A 282 1.13 -16.30 -5.55
N TYR A 283 2.11 -15.71 -6.23
CA TYR A 283 2.01 -15.42 -7.66
C TYR A 283 1.75 -16.69 -8.48
N ALA A 284 2.51 -17.77 -8.21
CA ALA A 284 2.34 -19.04 -8.88
C ALA A 284 0.98 -19.70 -8.56
N GLN A 285 0.51 -19.57 -7.32
CA GLN A 285 -0.81 -20.05 -6.87
C GLN A 285 -1.97 -19.32 -7.58
N LEU A 286 -1.87 -17.99 -7.72
CA LEU A 286 -2.88 -17.16 -8.37
C LEU A 286 -2.85 -17.30 -9.90
N ASN A 287 -1.71 -17.66 -10.49
CA ASN A 287 -1.50 -17.68 -11.93
C ASN A 287 -0.95 -19.04 -12.41
N PRO A 288 -1.67 -20.16 -12.16
CA PRO A 288 -1.19 -21.47 -12.55
C PRO A 288 -0.94 -21.54 -14.06
N GLY A 289 0.25 -21.98 -14.46
CA GLY A 289 0.65 -22.08 -15.86
C GLY A 289 1.13 -20.76 -16.51
N SER A 290 1.27 -19.67 -15.75
CA SER A 290 1.84 -18.43 -16.27
C SER A 290 3.29 -18.62 -16.72
N PRO A 291 3.69 -18.14 -17.92
CA PRO A 291 5.07 -18.21 -18.38
C PRO A 291 6.02 -17.32 -17.56
N PHE A 292 5.48 -16.44 -16.72
CA PHE A 292 6.26 -15.54 -15.88
C PHE A 292 6.63 -16.13 -14.52
N ILE A 293 6.16 -17.34 -14.15
CA ILE A 293 6.48 -17.96 -12.86
C ILE A 293 7.99 -18.07 -12.66
N GLU A 294 8.70 -18.58 -13.67
CA GLU A 294 10.17 -18.70 -13.63
C GLU A 294 10.86 -17.34 -13.51
N LEU A 295 10.33 -16.33 -14.21
CA LEU A 295 10.86 -14.96 -14.12
C LEU A 295 10.65 -14.39 -12.71
N VAL A 296 9.47 -14.58 -12.11
CA VAL A 296 9.17 -14.11 -10.75
C VAL A 296 10.04 -14.83 -9.72
N ASN A 297 10.20 -16.15 -9.84
CA ASN A 297 11.06 -16.95 -8.98
C ASN A 297 12.54 -16.55 -9.07
N PHE A 298 12.97 -16.06 -10.23
CA PHE A 298 14.33 -15.53 -10.43
C PHE A 298 14.48 -14.09 -9.92
N LEU A 299 13.53 -13.21 -10.27
CA LEU A 299 13.63 -11.77 -9.98
C LEU A 299 13.40 -11.43 -8.52
N LEU A 300 12.39 -12.00 -7.87
CA LEU A 300 12.05 -11.60 -6.49
C LEU A 300 13.22 -11.84 -5.52
N PRO A 301 13.89 -13.01 -5.49
CA PRO A 301 15.06 -13.19 -4.64
C PRO A 301 16.24 -12.27 -4.98
N SER A 302 16.35 -11.82 -6.23
CA SER A 302 17.42 -10.88 -6.62
C SER A 302 17.24 -9.49 -6.00
N LEU A 303 16.01 -9.09 -5.65
CA LEU A 303 15.75 -7.84 -4.95
C LEU A 303 16.40 -7.79 -3.57
N ALA A 304 16.54 -8.94 -2.90
CA ALA A 304 17.23 -9.04 -1.62
C ALA A 304 18.75 -8.74 -1.71
N GLN A 305 19.29 -8.64 -2.92
CA GLN A 305 20.70 -8.38 -3.19
C GLN A 305 20.93 -7.05 -3.92
N ALA A 306 19.89 -6.22 -4.03
CA ALA A 306 19.97 -4.92 -4.67
C ALA A 306 20.55 -3.86 -3.71
N ASP A 307 21.41 -3.01 -4.25
CA ASP A 307 21.87 -1.74 -3.68
C ASP A 307 21.81 -0.71 -4.82
N VAL A 308 20.60 -0.18 -5.03
CA VAL A 308 20.30 0.70 -6.16
C VAL A 308 19.88 2.07 -5.64
N ASP A 309 20.56 3.11 -6.11
CA ASP A 309 20.24 4.51 -5.87
C ASP A 309 19.93 5.18 -7.21
N LEU A 310 18.74 5.75 -7.33
CA LEU A 310 18.33 6.56 -8.49
C LEU A 310 17.85 7.92 -8.01
N LEU A 311 18.63 8.96 -8.28
CA LEU A 311 18.24 10.34 -8.05
C LEU A 311 17.74 10.97 -9.34
N VAL A 312 16.49 11.40 -9.35
CA VAL A 312 15.86 12.11 -10.46
C VAL A 312 15.73 13.58 -10.11
N ARG A 313 16.29 14.48 -10.93
CA ARG A 313 16.16 15.93 -10.80
C ARG A 313 15.17 16.48 -11.83
N PHE A 314 14.38 17.44 -11.38
CA PHE A 314 13.44 18.20 -12.20
C PHE A 314 13.86 19.66 -12.30
N PRO A 315 13.44 20.39 -13.34
CA PRO A 315 13.68 21.82 -13.44
C PRO A 315 13.07 22.57 -12.25
N VAL A 316 13.76 23.60 -11.78
CA VAL A 316 13.28 24.44 -10.67
C VAL A 316 12.29 25.48 -11.20
N ALA A 317 11.24 25.77 -10.43
CA ALA A 317 10.31 26.85 -10.75
C ALA A 317 11.01 28.22 -10.64
N GLU A 318 10.58 29.18 -11.46
CA GLU A 318 11.16 30.52 -11.44
C GLU A 318 11.00 31.17 -10.06
N GLY A 319 12.09 31.66 -9.48
CA GLY A 319 12.11 32.26 -8.14
C GLY A 319 12.06 31.27 -6.97
N ALA A 320 11.94 29.95 -7.21
CA ALA A 320 12.01 28.96 -6.14
C ALA A 320 13.46 28.80 -5.64
N LYS A 321 13.61 28.65 -4.32
CA LYS A 321 14.90 28.34 -3.71
C LYS A 321 15.28 26.90 -4.04
N VAL A 322 16.51 26.69 -4.49
CA VAL A 322 17.03 25.34 -4.76
C VAL A 322 17.07 24.54 -3.47
N ILE A 323 16.48 23.34 -3.52
CA ILE A 323 16.57 22.34 -2.46
C ILE A 323 17.79 21.47 -2.76
N PRO A 324 18.77 21.34 -1.84
CA PRO A 324 19.91 20.48 -2.05
C PRO A 324 19.46 19.04 -2.28
N ALA A 325 19.92 18.43 -3.39
CA ALA A 325 19.67 17.02 -3.63
C ALA A 325 20.94 16.24 -3.33
N GLU A 326 20.84 15.36 -2.33
CA GLU A 326 21.88 14.44 -1.88
C GLU A 326 21.28 13.04 -1.90
N MET A 327 22.06 12.06 -2.38
CA MET A 327 21.66 10.65 -2.30
C MET A 327 21.83 10.16 -0.87
N HIS A 328 20.83 9.46 -0.35
CA HIS A 328 20.86 8.90 0.98
C HIS A 328 21.63 7.56 0.94
N ILE A 329 22.88 7.58 1.42
CA ILE A 329 23.78 6.42 1.43
C ILE A 329 23.48 5.50 2.62
#